data_AF-A0AAD8KAL7-F1
#
_entry.id   AF-A0AAD8KAL7-F1
#
_cell.length_a   1.000
_cell.length_b   1.000
_cell.length_c   1.000
_cell.angle_alpha   90.00
_cell.angle_beta   90.00
_cell.angle_gamma   90.00
#
_symmetry.space_group_name_H-M   'P 1'
#
loop_
_entity.id
_entity.type
_entity.pdbx_description
1 polymer ?
#
loop_
_entity_poly.entity_id
_entity_poly.type
_entity_poly.pdbx_seq_one_letter_code
_entity_poly.pdbx_strand_id
1 'polypeptide(L)' 'MASSVCTLFLLFFFCCCFGCLYILAFAEAANNVTYDSRSLIIDGQRKLLISTAIHYPRSVPAVSSSFQTSFVDL' A
#
# COMPACT_ATOMS: atom_id res chain seq x y z
N MET A 1 -0.76 14.40 -43.70
CA MET A 1 -0.44 12.99 -43.40
C MET A 1 0.76 12.86 -42.46
N ALA A 2 1.90 13.52 -42.70
CA ALA A 2 3.10 13.43 -41.85
C ALA A 2 2.94 13.90 -40.39
N SER A 3 2.14 14.94 -40.13
CA SER A 3 1.96 15.49 -38.77
C SER A 3 1.19 14.57 -37.81
N SER A 4 0.20 13.83 -38.32
CA SER A 4 -0.61 12.89 -37.52
C SER A 4 0.21 11.69 -37.04
N VAL A 5 1.14 11.20 -37.88
CA VAL A 5 2.05 10.10 -37.51
C VAL A 5 2.99 10.55 -36.40
N CYS A 6 3.55 11.76 -36.49
CA CYS A 6 4.39 12.33 -35.42
C CYS A 6 3.63 12.45 -34.10
N THR A 7 2.37 12.91 -34.11
CA THR A 7 1.57 13.02 -32.87
C THR A 7 1.24 11.66 -32.24
N LEU A 8 1.00 10.63 -33.05
CA LEU A 8 0.77 9.26 -32.58
C LEU A 8 2.02 8.66 -31.93
N PHE A 9 3.19 8.88 -32.53
CA PHE A 9 4.47 8.46 -31.94
C PHE A 9 4.76 9.14 -30.60
N LEU A 10 4.49 10.45 -30.50
CA LEU A 10 4.68 11.18 -29.24
C LEU A 10 3.71 10.74 -28.15
N LEU A 11 2.44 10.48 -28.49
CA LEU A 11 1.46 9.94 -27.54
C LEU A 11 1.84 8.53 -27.05
N PHE A 12 2.33 7.67 -27.94
CA PHE A 12 2.79 6.34 -27.56
C PHE A 12 3.98 6.42 -26.60
N PHE A 13 4.95 7.28 -26.89
CA PHE A 13 6.12 7.47 -26.02
C PHE A 13 5.73 8.03 -24.66
N PHE A 14 4.84 9.03 -24.62
CA PHE A 14 4.35 9.63 -23.38
C PHE A 14 3.52 8.64 -22.54
N CYS A 15 2.63 7.88 -23.19
CA CYS A 15 1.81 6.85 -22.54
C CYS A 15 2.67 5.73 -21.97
N CYS A 16 3.66 5.25 -22.73
CA CYS A 16 4.58 4.22 -22.27
C CYS A 16 5.41 4.71 -21.08
N CYS A 17 5.91 5.96 -21.14
CA CYS A 17 6.65 6.56 -20.03
C CYS A 17 5.80 6.65 -18.75
N PHE A 18 4.58 7.18 -18.85
CA PHE A 18 3.65 7.26 -17.72
C PHE A 18 3.27 5.88 -17.17
N GLY A 19 3.00 4.91 -18.05
CA GLY A 19 2.69 3.54 -17.66
C GLY A 19 3.84 2.87 -16.91
N CYS A 20 5.07 3.01 -17.42
CA CYS A 20 6.27 2.49 -16.75
C CYS A 20 6.50 3.14 -15.38
N LEU A 21 6.40 4.47 -15.29
CA LEU A 21 6.53 5.21 -14.04
C LEU A 21 5.47 4.79 -13.01
N TYR A 22 4.23 4.57 -13.46
CA TYR A 22 3.14 4.11 -12.59
C TYR A 22 3.40 2.69 -12.06
N ILE A 23 3.85 1.76 -12.90
CA ILE A 23 4.16 0.38 -12.49
C ILE A 23 5.33 0.35 -11.49
N LEU A 24 6.37 1.15 -11.72
CA LEU A 24 7.52 1.27 -10.81
C LEU A 24 7.12 1.81 -9.43
N ALA A 25 6.16 2.74 -9.36
CA ALA A 25 5.71 3.32 -8.09
C ALA A 25 4.96 2.35 -7.19
N PHE A 26 4.30 1.32 -7.75
CA PHE A 26 3.49 0.35 -7.00
C PHE A 26 4.11 -1.05 -6.92
N ALA A 27 5.35 -1.23 -7.40
CA ALA A 27 6.03 -2.53 -7.39
C ALA A 27 6.29 -3.08 -5.97
N GLU A 28 6.32 -2.21 -4.95
CA GLU A 28 6.52 -2.59 -3.54
C GLU A 28 5.23 -2.91 -2.77
N ALA A 29 4.08 -3.05 -3.43
CA ALA A 29 2.81 -3.38 -2.76
C ALA A 29 2.70 -4.85 -2.28
N ALA A 30 3.83 -5.50 -1.96
CA ALA A 30 3.85 -6.80 -1.34
C ALA A 30 3.93 -6.62 0.17
N ASN A 31 2.86 -6.98 0.88
CA ASN A 31 2.78 -6.99 2.35
C ASN A 31 3.75 -8.01 2.95
N ASN A 32 5.05 -7.76 2.82
CA ASN A 32 6.11 -8.65 3.26
C ASN A 32 6.33 -8.42 4.76
N VAL A 33 6.00 -9.43 5.56
CA VAL A 33 6.17 -9.41 7.00
C VAL A 33 7.29 -10.38 7.37
N THR A 34 8.40 -9.83 7.84
CA THR A 34 9.55 -10.58 8.36
C THR A 34 9.90 -10.09 9.75
N TYR A 35 10.88 -10.71 10.40
CA TYR A 35 11.29 -10.33 11.75
C TYR A 35 12.79 -10.52 11.92
N ASP A 36 13.37 -9.76 12.85
CA ASP A 36 14.71 -9.99 13.34
C ASP A 36 14.73 -10.04 14.88
N SER A 37 15.90 -9.96 15.50
CA SER A 37 16.02 -9.99 16.97
C SER A 37 15.38 -8.79 17.68
N ARG A 38 15.10 -7.68 16.98
CA ARG A 38 14.65 -6.42 17.58
C ARG A 38 13.20 -6.09 17.28
N SER A 39 12.72 -6.36 16.07
CA SER A 39 11.39 -5.88 15.64
C SER A 39 10.81 -6.66 14.46
N LEU A 40 9.50 -6.50 14.25
CA LEU A 40 8.85 -6.86 13.00
C LEU A 40 9.27 -5.88 11.90
N ILE A 41 9.49 -6.41 10.71
CA ILE A 41 9.81 -5.68 9.48
C ILE A 41 8.61 -5.86 8.57
N ILE A 42 7.86 -4.77 8.35
CA ILE A 42 6.66 -4.73 7.51
C ILE A 42 6.96 -3.74 6.40
N ASP A 43 6.82 -4.18 5.15
CA ASP A 43 7.11 -3.39 3.94
C ASP A 43 8.55 -2.84 3.94
N GLY A 44 9.51 -3.69 4.31
CA GLY A 44 10.93 -3.33 4.38
C GLY A 44 11.32 -2.40 5.54
N GLN A 45 10.35 -1.92 6.34
CA GLN A 45 10.59 -1.01 7.45
C GLN A 45 10.39 -1.67 8.81
N ARG A 46 11.28 -1.36 9.76
CA ARG A 46 11.15 -1.79 11.15
C ARG A 46 10.02 -1.04 11.83
N LYS A 47 9.03 -1.75 12.33
CA LYS A 47 7.89 -1.17 13.03
C LYS A 47 7.79 -1.73 14.45
N LEU A 48 7.50 -0.85 15.40
CA LEU A 48 7.10 -1.24 16.76
C LEU A 48 5.59 -1.46 16.75
N LEU A 49 5.17 -2.71 16.90
CA LEU A 49 3.76 -3.08 16.80
C LEU A 49 3.11 -2.96 18.19
N ILE A 50 2.24 -1.97 18.36
CA ILE A 50 1.40 -1.80 19.55
C ILE A 50 0.05 -2.44 19.23
N SER A 51 -0.35 -3.46 19.99
CA SER A 51 -1.58 -4.20 19.75
C SER A 51 -2.42 -4.34 21.02
N THR A 52 -3.72 -4.54 20.84
CA THR A 52 -4.66 -4.85 21.92
C THR A 52 -5.32 -6.20 21.65
N ALA A 53 -5.75 -6.88 22.71
CA ALA A 53 -6.40 -8.18 22.60
C ALA A 53 -7.91 -8.02 22.63
N ILE A 54 -8.59 -8.41 21.54
CA ILE A 54 -10.05 -8.48 21.47
C ILE A 54 -10.45 -9.96 21.34
N HIS A 55 -11.20 -10.47 22.32
CA HIS A 55 -11.67 -11.86 22.31
C HIS A 55 -13.05 -11.94 21.64
N TYR A 56 -13.06 -12.32 20.35
CA TYR A 56 -14.23 -12.31 19.47
C TYR A 56 -15.51 -12.95 20.06
N PRO A 57 -15.47 -14.09 20.81
CA PRO A 57 -16.67 -14.67 21.43
C PRO A 57 -17.28 -13.87 22.59
N ARG A 58 -16.53 -12.96 23.22
CA ARG A 58 -16.99 -12.12 24.34
C ARG A 58 -17.16 -10.65 23.99
N SER A 59 -16.84 -10.28 22.76
CA SER A 59 -16.98 -8.92 22.29
C SER A 59 -18.30 -8.76 21.56
N VAL A 60 -19.00 -7.66 21.83
CA VAL A 60 -20.17 -7.28 21.04
C VAL A 60 -19.67 -6.89 19.64
N PRO A 61 -20.33 -7.30 18.54
CA PRO A 61 -19.88 -7.00 17.16
C PRO A 61 -19.58 -5.52 16.89
N ALA A 62 -20.31 -4.61 17.57
CA ALA A 62 -20.07 -3.18 17.53
C ALA A 62 -18.65 -2.78 17.98
N VAL A 63 -18.12 -3.45 19.02
CA VAL A 63 -16.79 -3.15 19.57
C VAL A 63 -15.68 -3.46 18.55
N SER A 64 -15.78 -4.58 17.82
CA SER A 64 -14.79 -4.91 16.79
C SER A 64 -14.73 -3.89 15.65
N SER A 65 -15.87 -3.30 15.26
CA SER A 65 -15.92 -2.27 14.23
C SER A 65 -15.49 -0.88 14.73
N SER A 66 -15.75 -0.55 16.00
CA SER A 66 -15.48 0.79 16.55
C SER A 66 -14.04 1.00 17.04
N PHE A 67 -13.25 -0.07 17.20
CA PHE A 67 -11.86 0.03 17.63
C PHE A 67 -10.93 0.59 16.53
N GLN A 68 -11.22 0.29 15.25
CA GLN A 68 -10.42 0.78 14.11
C GLN A 68 -10.46 2.31 13.96
N THR A 69 -11.56 2.95 14.36
CA THR A 69 -11.76 4.40 14.16
C THR A 69 -11.14 5.28 15.23
N SER A 70 -10.71 4.72 16.36
CA SER A 70 -10.23 5.52 17.52
C SER A 70 -8.70 5.62 17.63
N PHE A 71 -7.96 4.81 16.85
CA PHE A 71 -6.49 4.80 16.85
C PHE A 71 -5.87 5.42 15.59
N VAL A 72 -6.68 5.77 14.58
CA VAL A 72 -6.21 6.40 13.33
C VAL A 72 -6.27 7.94 13.40
N ASP A 73 -6.92 8.49 14.43
CA ASP A 73 -7.04 9.94 14.68
C ASP A 73 -5.97 10.50 15.65
N LEU A 74 -4.82 9.81 15.80
CA LEU A 74 -3.66 10.24 16.60
C LEU A 74 -2.40 10.40 15.73
#